data_AF-A0A2W0HAX2-F1
#
_entry.id   AF-A0A2W0HAX2-F1
#
_cell.length_a   1.000
_cell.length_b   1.000
_cell.length_c   1.000
_cell.angle_alpha   90.00
_cell.angle_beta   90.00
_cell.angle_gamma   90.00
#
_symmetry.space_group_name_H-M   'P 1'
#
loop_
_entity.id
_entity.type
_entity.pdbx_description
1 polymer ?
#
loop_
_entity_poly.entity_id
_entity_poly.type
_entity_poly.pdbx_seq_one_letter_code
_entity_poly.pdbx_strand_id
1 'polypeptide(L)' 'MILYRSRASEKMVLIKELSRFVEEKRALMMESARKNGLTSDETVRYSQELDDLLNRYEKITRKENGYTESAGSL' A
#
# COMPACT_ATOMS: atom_id res chain seq x y z
N MET A 1 31.71 11.94 -15.00
CA MET A 1 30.62 11.20 -15.66
C MET A 1 29.51 11.00 -14.65
N ILE A 2 28.52 11.91 -14.62
CA ILE A 2 27.44 11.89 -13.63
C ILE A 2 26.35 10.96 -14.18
N LEU A 3 26.08 9.86 -13.47
CA LEU A 3 25.04 8.90 -13.82
C LEU A 3 23.67 9.60 -13.76
N TYR A 4 23.01 9.74 -14.90
CA TYR A 4 21.59 10.12 -14.97
C TYR A 4 20.76 8.97 -14.39
N ARG A 5 20.57 8.97 -13.06
CA ARG A 5 19.55 8.12 -12.44
C ARG A 5 18.19 8.67 -12.90
N SER A 6 17.51 7.93 -13.77
CA SER A 6 16.21 8.36 -14.30
C SER A 6 15.16 8.30 -13.21
N ARG A 7 14.45 9.41 -12.99
CA ARG A 7 13.38 9.55 -11.98
C ARG A 7 12.27 8.49 -12.13
N ALA A 8 12.06 7.98 -13.34
CA ALA A 8 11.13 6.90 -13.63
C ALA A 8 11.57 5.55 -13.03
N SER A 9 12.88 5.26 -13.05
CA SER A 9 13.44 4.03 -12.49
C SER A 9 13.33 3.99 -10.97
N GLU A 10 13.57 5.11 -10.30
CA GLU A 10 13.41 5.22 -8.83
C GLU A 10 11.96 5.02 -8.40
N LYS A 11 11.03 5.61 -9.16
CA LYS A 11 9.59 5.46 -8.90
C LYS A 11 9.12 4.01 -9.10
N MET A 12 9.58 3.34 -10.17
CA MET A 12 9.26 1.93 -10.42
C MET A 12 9.74 1.02 -9.29
N VAL A 13 10.96 1.26 -8.78
CA VAL A 13 11.49 0.53 -7.62
C VAL A 13 10.62 0.77 -6.38
N LEU A 14 10.23 2.03 -6.11
CA LEU A 14 9.37 2.38 -4.98
C LEU A 14 7.99 1.70 -5.06
N ILE A 15 7.36 1.69 -6.23
CA ILE A 15 6.06 1.03 -6.45
C ILE A 15 6.16 -0.47 -6.19
N LYS A 16 7.24 -1.12 -6.66
CA LYS A 16 7.47 -2.56 -6.44
C LYS A 16 7.64 -2.88 -4.95
N GLU A 17 8.47 -2.13 -4.24
CA GLU A 17 8.67 -2.33 -2.80
C GLU A 17 7.37 -2.11 -2.03
N LEU A 18 6.61 -1.08 -2.37
CA LEU A 18 5.34 -0.78 -1.71
C LEU A 18 4.28 -1.86 -1.98
N SER A 19 4.23 -2.39 -3.20
CA SER A 19 3.40 -3.55 -3.53
C SER A 19 3.80 -4.78 -2.71
N ARG A 20 5.09 -5.02 -2.50
CA ARG A 20 5.56 -6.12 -1.64
C ARG A 20 5.06 -5.94 -0.20
N PHE A 21 5.20 -4.73 0.36
CA PHE A 21 4.73 -4.45 1.72
C PHE A 21 3.21 -4.58 1.88
N VAL A 22 2.42 -4.21 0.86
CA VAL A 22 0.96 -4.43 0.86
C VAL A 22 0.64 -5.93 0.98
N GLU A 23 1.30 -6.77 0.19
CA GLU A 23 1.05 -8.22 0.25
C GLU A 23 1.51 -8.86 1.55
N GLU A 24 2.69 -8.46 2.07
CA GLU A 24 3.17 -8.91 3.38
C GLU A 24 2.20 -8.53 4.50
N LYS A 25 1.71 -7.27 4.50
CA LYS A 25 0.78 -6.79 5.53
C LYS A 25 -0.60 -7.47 5.42
N ARG A 26 -1.08 -7.70 4.19
CA ARG A 26 -2.30 -8.48 3.94
C ARG A 26 -2.20 -9.89 4.51
N ALA A 27 -1.08 -10.57 4.30
CA ALA A 27 -0.85 -11.92 4.82
C ALA A 27 -0.91 -11.93 6.36
N LEU A 28 -0.24 -10.98 7.03
CA LEU A 28 -0.28 -10.84 8.49
C LEU A 28 -1.70 -10.56 9.02
N MET A 29 -2.45 -9.67 8.36
CA MET A 29 -3.83 -9.38 8.72
C MET A 29 -4.72 -10.63 8.62
N MET A 30 -4.59 -11.40 7.52
CA MET A 30 -5.35 -12.64 7.32
C MET A 30 -4.98 -13.71 8.36
N GLU A 31 -3.69 -13.84 8.68
CA GLU A 31 -3.24 -14.76 9.71
C GLU A 31 -3.79 -14.39 11.09
N SER A 32 -3.70 -13.11 11.47
CA SER A 32 -4.27 -12.61 12.72
C SER A 32 -5.79 -12.76 12.77
N ALA A 33 -6.50 -12.49 11.67
CA ALA A 33 -7.94 -12.69 11.59
C ALA A 33 -8.32 -14.15 11.83
N ARG A 34 -7.56 -15.09 11.24
CA ARG A 34 -7.76 -16.53 11.43
C ARG A 34 -7.47 -16.99 12.86
N LYS A 35 -6.46 -16.39 13.51
CA LYS A 35 -5.97 -16.82 14.83
C LYS A 35 -6.71 -16.16 15.99
N ASN A 36 -6.96 -14.86 15.88
CA ASN A 36 -7.41 -13.98 16.96
C ASN A 36 -8.82 -13.41 16.70
N GLY A 37 -9.35 -13.58 15.49
CA GLY A 37 -10.62 -12.99 15.06
C GLY A 37 -10.44 -11.60 14.42
N LEU A 38 -11.48 -11.19 13.68
CA LEU A 38 -11.50 -9.94 12.90
C LEU A 38 -11.49 -8.68 13.78
N THR A 39 -12.12 -8.76 14.96
CA THR A 39 -12.25 -7.64 15.89
C THR A 39 -11.16 -7.59 16.94
N SER A 40 -10.14 -8.47 16.85
CA SER A 40 -9.00 -8.38 17.75
C SER A 40 -8.17 -7.13 17.44
N ASP A 41 -7.62 -6.51 18.49
CA ASP A 41 -6.79 -5.31 18.37
C ASP A 41 -5.63 -5.50 17.38
N GLU A 42 -5.06 -6.70 17.34
CA GLU A 42 -3.98 -7.05 16.42
C GLU A 42 -4.45 -7.05 14.96
N THR A 43 -5.59 -7.68 14.66
CA THR A 43 -6.15 -7.69 13.30
C THR A 43 -6.58 -6.29 12.86
N VAL A 44 -7.20 -5.51 13.76
CA VAL A 44 -7.60 -4.12 13.49
C VAL A 44 -6.38 -3.23 13.25
N ARG A 45 -5.29 -3.42 13.99
CA ARG A 45 -4.03 -2.69 13.75
C ARG A 45 -3.47 -3.04 12.37
N TYR A 46 -3.43 -4.31 12.00
CA TYR A 46 -2.93 -4.71 10.68
C TYR A 46 -3.82 -4.20 9.53
N SER A 47 -5.14 -4.08 9.71
CA SER A 47 -6.00 -3.49 8.69
C SER A 47 -5.73 -2.00 8.50
N GLN A 48 -5.52 -1.25 9.60
CA GLN A 48 -5.17 0.17 9.53
C GLN A 48 -3.82 0.39 8.83
N GLU A 49 -2.81 -0.41 9.18
CA GLU A 49 -1.49 -0.35 8.52
C GLU A 49 -1.58 -0.73 7.03
N LEU A 50 -2.41 -1.70 6.68
CA LEU A 50 -2.65 -2.09 5.29
C LEU A 50 -3.32 -0.96 4.50
N ASP A 51 -4.34 -0.31 5.07
CA ASP A 51 -5.01 0.83 4.46
C ASP A 51 -4.04 2.00 4.21
N ASP A 52 -3.14 2.29 5.16
CA ASP A 52 -2.10 3.30 4.98
C ASP A 52 -1.15 2.98 3.83
N LEU A 53 -0.75 1.71 3.67
CA LEU A 53 0.09 1.26 2.57
C LEU A 53 -0.62 1.39 1.23
N LEU A 54 -1.89 0.99 1.15
CA LEU A 54 -2.73 1.13 -0.04
C LEU A 54 -2.91 2.60 -0.42
N ASN A 55 -3.21 3.47 0.55
CA ASN A 55 -3.33 4.91 0.34
C ASN A 55 -2.03 5.53 -0.23
N ARG A 56 -0.86 5.08 0.25
CA ARG A 56 0.44 5.52 -0.30
C ARG A 56 0.66 4.98 -1.70
N TYR A 57 0.32 3.72 -1.94
CA TYR A 57 0.46 3.07 -3.24
C TYR A 57 -0.36 3.80 -4.29
N GLU A 58 -1.64 4.03 -4.00
CA GLU A 58 -2.52 4.80 -4.84
C GLU A 58 -2.04 6.22 -5.06
N LYS A 59 -1.54 6.93 -4.04
CA LYS A 59 -1.01 8.29 -4.24
C LYS A 59 0.20 8.33 -5.20
N ILE A 60 1.02 7.29 -5.21
CA ILE A 60 2.22 7.21 -6.08
C ILE A 60 1.84 6.83 -7.51
N THR A 61 0.88 5.92 -7.68
CA THR A 61 0.43 5.44 -8.99
C THR A 61 -0.57 6.40 -9.65
N ARG A 62 -1.50 6.98 -8.90
CA ARG A 62 -2.52 7.93 -9.39
C ARG A 62 -1.92 9.25 -9.90
N LYS A 63 -0.70 9.63 -9.48
CA LYS A 63 0.03 10.77 -10.06
C LYS A 63 0.41 10.60 -11.54
N GLU A 64 0.21 9.43 -12.16
CA GLU A 64 0.41 9.23 -13.62
C GLU A 64 -0.87 9.35 -14.44
N ASN A 65 -2.03 9.13 -13.84
CA ASN A 65 -3.32 9.19 -14.51
C ASN A 65 -4.12 10.37 -13.94
N GLY A 66 -4.00 11.55 -14.57
CA GLY A 66 -4.97 12.61 -14.32
C GLY A 66 -6.38 12.11 -14.67
N TYR A 67 -7.35 12.35 -13.77
CA TYR A 67 -8.76 11.89 -13.71
C TYR A 67 -9.01 10.60 -12.91
N THR A 68 -9.38 10.70 -11.62
CA THR A 68 -10.71 10.94 -10.96
C THR A 68 -11.37 9.63 -10.58
N GLU A 69 -11.57 9.41 -9.28
CA GLU A 69 -12.91 9.13 -8.74
C GLU A 69 -12.94 9.48 -7.25
N SER A 70 -13.80 10.45 -6.95
CA SER A 70 -14.35 10.72 -5.63
C SER A 70 -15.33 9.58 -5.32
N ALA A 71 -14.96 8.63 -4.47
CA ALA A 71 -15.91 7.73 -3.82
C ALA A 71 -15.26 7.09 -2.59
N GLY A 72 -15.30 7.83 -1.48
CA GLY A 72 -14.88 7.36 -0.17
C GLY A 72 -15.54 8.21 0.93
N SER A 73 -16.84 8.47 0.76
CA SER A 73 -17.69 9.06 1.79
C SER A 73 -19.10 8.52 1.59
N LEU A 74 -19.39 7.43 2.31
CA LEU A 74 -20.70 7.14 2.89
C LEU A 74 -20.44 6.59 4.29
#